data_AF-A0A2V8UV34-F1
#
_entry.id   AF-A0A2V8UV34-F1
#
_cell.length_a   1.000
_cell.length_b   1.000
_cell.length_c   1.000
_cell.angle_alpha   90.00
_cell.angle_beta   90.00
_cell.angle_gamma   90.00
#
_symmetry.space_group_name_H-M   'P 1'
#
loop_
_entity.id
_entity.type
_entity.pdbx_description
1 polymer ?
#
loop_
_entity_poly.entity_id
_entity_poly.type
_entity_poly.pdbx_seq_one_letter_code
_entity_poly.pdbx_strand_id
1 'polypeptide(L)'
;MAASEIFERAGVRLIWRDGFAYAAERQKFENPPPEDPVTLVVKLQPESETARYGVPPECEGIGFPSGAIVFVRRKDKNDMAPAATRLAYVMAHELAHILLGPNAHSIVGIMRGTLIQQDWDKAAQGTLGFTRSQARQIRTWIVKRNSLP
;
A
#
# COMPACT_ATOMS: atom_id res chain seq x y z
N MET A 1 11.80 8.45 2.17
CA MET A 1 11.00 8.05 1.01
C MET A 1 9.55 7.87 1.44
N ALA A 2 8.63 8.62 0.83
CA ALA A 2 7.19 8.41 0.98
C ALA A 2 6.64 7.40 -0.04
N ALA A 3 5.45 6.85 0.20
CA ALA A 3 4.76 5.99 -0.76
C ALA A 3 4.56 6.66 -2.12
N SER A 4 4.33 7.99 -2.14
CA SER A 4 4.22 8.78 -3.37
C SER A 4 5.47 8.69 -4.24
N GLU A 5 6.67 8.78 -3.66
CA GLU A 5 7.93 8.72 -4.41
C GLU A 5 8.14 7.34 -5.06
N ILE A 6 7.68 6.26 -4.40
CA ILE A 6 7.77 4.90 -4.92
C ILE A 6 6.89 4.75 -6.18
N PHE A 7 5.66 5.28 -6.12
CA PHE A 7 4.75 5.29 -7.26
C PHE A 7 5.19 6.24 -8.37
N GLU A 8 5.77 7.39 -8.03
CA GLU A 8 6.28 8.35 -9.00
C GLU A 8 7.34 7.72 -9.91
N ARG A 9 8.23 6.89 -9.34
CA ARG A 9 9.22 6.11 -10.11
C ARG A 9 8.59 5.03 -11.00
N ALA A 10 7.39 4.57 -10.66
CA ALA A 10 6.57 3.74 -11.54
C ALA A 10 5.80 4.57 -12.60
N GLY A 11 6.01 5.88 -12.66
CA GLY A 11 5.33 6.79 -13.59
C GLY A 11 3.89 7.07 -13.20
N VAL A 12 3.57 7.01 -11.90
CA VAL A 12 2.23 7.24 -11.36
C VAL A 12 2.28 8.27 -10.26
N ARG A 13 1.43 9.28 -10.35
CA ARG A 13 1.29 10.29 -9.31
C ARG A 13 0.18 9.90 -8.34
N LEU A 14 0.51 9.75 -7.07
CA LEU A 14 -0.49 9.65 -6.00
C LEU A 14 -0.93 11.05 -5.56
N ILE A 15 -2.24 11.20 -5.34
CA ILE A 15 -2.84 12.40 -4.77
C ILE A 15 -3.52 11.97 -3.47
N TRP A 16 -2.92 12.32 -2.34
CA TRP A 16 -3.50 12.04 -1.03
C TRP A 16 -4.59 13.06 -0.72
N ARG A 17 -5.72 12.57 -0.22
CA ARG A 17 -6.82 13.38 0.30
C ARG A 17 -7.10 12.89 1.71
N ASP A 18 -7.26 13.82 2.65
CA ASP A 18 -7.59 13.45 4.02
C ASP A 18 -8.96 12.78 4.07
N GLY A 19 -8.99 11.59 4.65
CA GLY A 19 -10.20 10.77 4.74
C GLY A 19 -11.26 11.33 5.67
N PHE A 20 -11.04 12.45 6.38
CA PHE A 20 -12.03 13.00 7.32
C PHE A 20 -13.33 13.43 6.63
N ALA A 21 -13.26 14.02 5.43
CA ALA A 21 -14.47 14.31 4.64
C ALA A 21 -15.16 13.02 4.17
N TYR A 22 -14.37 12.06 3.66
CA TYR A 22 -14.85 10.77 3.17
C TYR A 22 -15.48 9.90 4.27
N ALA A 23 -14.89 9.88 5.47
CA ALA A 23 -15.35 9.13 6.64
C ALA A 23 -16.53 9.81 7.35
N ALA A 24 -16.56 11.15 7.41
CA ALA A 24 -17.70 11.90 7.95
C ALA A 24 -18.96 11.70 7.12
N GLU A 25 -18.86 11.67 5.79
CA GLU A 25 -19.99 11.39 4.90
C GLU A 25 -20.42 9.91 4.90
N ARG A 26 -19.53 8.99 5.29
CA ARG A 26 -19.75 7.53 5.16
C ARG A 26 -19.62 6.74 6.46
N GLN A 27 -19.93 7.36 7.61
CA GLN A 27 -19.88 6.78 8.97
C GLN A 27 -20.53 5.38 9.13
N LYS A 28 -21.37 4.93 8.18
CA LYS A 28 -22.08 3.64 8.22
C LYS A 28 -21.39 2.49 7.47
N PHE A 29 -20.26 2.70 6.80
CA PHE A 29 -19.59 1.66 5.99
C PHE A 29 -18.20 1.32 6.53
N GLU A 30 -17.92 0.03 6.77
CA GLU A 30 -16.58 -0.43 7.18
C GLU A 30 -15.53 -0.26 6.05
N ASN A 31 -15.96 -0.35 4.78
CA ASN A 31 -15.14 -0.14 3.59
C ASN A 31 -16.00 0.42 2.43
N PRO A 32 -16.29 1.73 2.39
CA PRO A 32 -17.12 2.31 1.34
C PRO A 32 -16.48 2.20 -0.05
N PRO A 33 -17.27 2.05 -1.12
CA PRO A 33 -16.74 2.06 -2.48
C PRO A 33 -16.20 3.46 -2.83
N PRO A 34 -15.08 3.56 -3.56
CA PRO A 34 -14.55 4.82 -4.02
C PRO A 34 -15.54 5.57 -4.94
N GLU A 35 -15.50 6.90 -4.92
CA GLU A 35 -16.39 7.77 -5.71
C GLU A 35 -16.16 7.67 -7.22
N ASP A 36 -14.97 7.23 -7.61
CA ASP A 36 -14.51 7.07 -8.96
C ASP A 36 -13.60 5.83 -9.05
N PRO A 37 -13.54 5.10 -10.18
CA PRO A 37 -12.82 3.84 -10.27
C PRO A 37 -11.32 3.94 -9.93
N VAL A 38 -10.70 5.12 -9.95
CA VAL A 38 -9.29 5.30 -9.58
C VAL A 38 -9.06 5.79 -8.15
N THR A 39 -10.11 6.13 -7.41
CA THR A 39 -9.96 6.46 -5.99
C THR A 39 -9.75 5.16 -5.20
N LEU A 40 -8.75 5.15 -4.31
CA LEU A 40 -8.42 4.02 -3.45
C LEU A 40 -8.44 4.49 -2.00
N VAL A 41 -8.97 3.65 -1.11
CA VAL A 41 -9.05 3.96 0.33
C VAL A 41 -7.93 3.23 1.07
N VAL A 42 -7.11 3.95 1.83
CA VAL A 42 -6.15 3.33 2.77
C VAL A 42 -6.55 3.72 4.18
N LYS A 43 -6.77 2.70 5.03
CA LYS A 43 -7.08 2.88 6.44
C LYS A 43 -5.86 2.52 7.27
N LEU A 44 -5.43 3.42 8.14
CA LEU A 44 -4.39 3.14 9.13
C LEU A 44 -5.06 2.66 10.41
N GLN A 45 -4.62 1.50 10.92
CA GLN A 45 -5.10 0.96 12.19
C GLN A 45 -3.92 0.52 13.05
N PRO A 46 -4.05 0.51 14.39
CA PRO A 46 -3.02 -0.07 15.25
C PRO A 46 -2.83 -1.57 14.98
N GLU A 47 -1.62 -2.09 15.16
CA GLU A 47 -1.31 -3.54 15.04
C GLU A 47 -2.19 -4.44 15.92
N SER A 48 -2.71 -3.91 17.04
CA SER A 48 -3.62 -4.64 17.93
C SER A 48 -4.94 -5.03 17.25
N GLU A 49 -5.30 -4.39 16.15
CA GLU A 49 -6.52 -4.71 15.38
C GLU A 49 -6.35 -5.93 14.46
N THR A 50 -5.12 -6.44 14.25
CA THR A 50 -4.87 -7.63 13.39
C THR A 50 -5.76 -8.81 13.74
N ALA A 51 -5.91 -9.10 15.04
CA ALA A 51 -6.76 -10.18 15.55
C ALA A 51 -8.24 -10.03 15.14
N ARG A 52 -8.75 -8.80 15.03
CA ARG A 52 -10.13 -8.53 14.60
C ARG A 52 -10.38 -8.96 13.14
N TYR A 53 -9.34 -8.96 12.31
CA TYR A 53 -9.40 -9.39 10.92
C TYR A 53 -8.93 -10.84 10.71
N GLY A 54 -8.61 -11.56 11.79
CA GLY A 54 -8.16 -12.95 11.71
C GLY A 54 -6.81 -13.13 11.02
N VAL A 55 -5.97 -12.10 11.00
CA VAL A 55 -4.61 -12.17 10.45
C VAL A 55 -3.56 -12.24 11.57
N PRO A 56 -2.38 -12.83 11.30
CA PRO A 56 -1.29 -12.86 12.27
C PRO A 56 -0.80 -11.46 12.66
N PRO A 57 -0.25 -11.26 13.88
CA PRO A 57 0.27 -9.97 14.33
C PRO A 57 1.39 -9.39 13.45
N GLU A 58 2.14 -10.24 12.76
CA GLU A 58 3.19 -9.85 11.81
C GLU A 58 2.66 -9.33 10.47
N CYS A 59 1.36 -9.49 10.21
CA CYS A 59 0.71 -8.96 9.03
C CYS A 59 0.67 -7.43 9.09
N GLU A 60 1.35 -6.77 8.16
CA GLU A 60 1.46 -5.31 8.16
C GLU A 60 0.37 -4.62 7.34
N GLY A 61 -0.39 -5.38 6.54
CA GLY A 61 -1.48 -4.86 5.76
C GLY A 61 -2.34 -5.94 5.11
N ILE A 62 -3.53 -5.52 4.69
CA ILE A 62 -4.50 -6.35 3.99
C ILE A 62 -5.07 -5.53 2.83
N GLY A 63 -4.95 -6.07 1.62
CA GLY A 63 -5.58 -5.54 0.41
C GLY A 63 -7.02 -6.03 0.23
N PHE A 64 -7.89 -5.13 -0.23
CA PHE A 64 -9.28 -5.39 -0.65
C PHE A 64 -9.47 -4.88 -2.10
N PRO A 65 -10.55 -5.26 -2.80
CA PRO A 65 -10.78 -4.83 -4.18
C PRO A 65 -10.78 -3.31 -4.42
N SER A 66 -11.07 -2.51 -3.40
CA SER A 66 -11.18 -1.04 -3.50
C SER A 66 -10.46 -0.28 -2.38
N GLY A 67 -9.65 -0.96 -1.58
CA GLY A 67 -8.95 -0.31 -0.47
C GLY A 67 -7.96 -1.24 0.22
N ALA A 68 -7.27 -0.71 1.21
CA ALA A 68 -6.33 -1.44 2.02
C ALA A 68 -6.41 -1.01 3.48
N ILE A 69 -6.14 -1.94 4.39
CA ILE A 69 -5.82 -1.64 5.78
C ILE A 69 -4.33 -1.80 5.94
N VAL A 70 -3.68 -0.83 6.58
CA VAL A 70 -2.27 -0.89 6.97
C VAL A 70 -2.19 -0.83 8.49
N PHE A 71 -1.56 -1.84 9.06
CA PHE A 71 -1.37 -1.96 10.50
C PHE A 71 -0.12 -1.20 10.92
N VAL A 72 -0.33 -0.08 11.59
CA VAL A 72 0.72 0.78 12.11
C VAL A 72 1.19 0.23 13.45
N ARG A 73 2.46 -0.11 13.50
CA ARG A 73 3.16 -0.51 14.72
C ARG A 73 4.18 0.51 15.15
N ARG A 74 4.53 0.47 16.44
CA ARG A 74 5.67 1.23 16.94
C ARG A 74 6.96 0.59 16.43
N LYS A 75 8.00 1.40 16.32
CA LYS A 75 9.34 0.90 16.00
C LYS A 75 9.84 -0.03 17.11
N ASP A 76 10.23 -1.23 16.75
CA ASP A 76 11.01 -2.15 17.58
C ASP A 76 12.51 -1.83 17.44
N LYS A 77 13.31 -2.13 18.46
CA LYS A 77 14.77 -2.01 18.40
C LYS A 77 15.40 -2.89 17.31
N ASN A 78 14.75 -4.00 16.99
CA ASN A 78 15.19 -4.95 15.96
C ASN A 78 14.72 -4.56 14.55
N ASP A 79 13.98 -3.46 14.40
CA ASP A 79 13.50 -3.05 13.09
C ASP A 79 14.64 -2.55 12.19
N MET A 80 14.72 -3.18 11.01
CA MET A 80 15.69 -2.88 9.96
C MET A 80 15.52 -1.49 9.31
N ALA A 81 14.42 -0.79 9.59
CA ALA A 81 14.13 0.54 9.04
C ALA A 81 13.41 1.44 10.08
N PRO A 82 13.45 2.77 9.91
CA PRO A 82 12.56 3.68 10.64
C PRO A 82 11.09 3.35 10.40
N ALA A 83 10.23 3.56 11.42
CA ALA A 83 8.79 3.29 11.30
C ALA A 83 8.14 4.02 10.11
N ALA A 84 8.53 5.27 9.85
CA ALA A 84 8.03 6.02 8.70
C ALA A 84 8.40 5.39 7.35
N THR A 85 9.65 4.92 7.20
CA THR A 85 10.08 4.21 5.99
C THR A 85 9.29 2.92 5.83
N ARG A 86 9.18 2.13 6.89
CA ARG A 86 8.41 0.88 6.87
C ARG A 86 6.96 1.11 6.46
N LEU A 87 6.29 2.08 7.09
CA LEU A 87 4.93 2.46 6.76
C LEU A 87 4.79 2.87 5.29
N ALA A 88 5.70 3.69 4.77
CA ALA A 88 5.66 4.09 3.36
C ALA A 88 5.75 2.89 2.39
N TYR A 89 6.61 1.92 2.70
CA TYR A 89 6.78 0.72 1.88
C TYR A 89 5.59 -0.24 1.99
N VAL A 90 5.04 -0.45 3.18
CA VAL A 90 3.83 -1.26 3.38
C VAL A 90 2.64 -0.62 2.69
N MET A 91 2.43 0.69 2.85
CA MET A 91 1.36 1.41 2.14
C MET A 91 1.49 1.26 0.62
N ALA A 92 2.70 1.35 0.08
CA ALA A 92 2.91 1.18 -1.34
C ALA A 92 2.70 -0.28 -1.81
N HIS A 93 3.04 -1.26 -0.98
CA HIS A 93 2.78 -2.68 -1.21
C HIS A 93 1.27 -2.97 -1.30
N GLU A 94 0.50 -2.55 -0.30
CA GLU A 94 -0.94 -2.80 -0.26
C GLU A 94 -1.70 -2.07 -1.37
N LEU A 95 -1.35 -0.82 -1.65
CA LEU A 95 -1.92 -0.10 -2.79
C LEU A 95 -1.65 -0.81 -4.11
N ALA A 96 -0.46 -1.39 -4.27
CA ALA A 96 -0.12 -2.12 -5.46
C ALA A 96 -0.87 -3.45 -5.57
N HIS A 97 -1.24 -4.11 -4.48
CA HIS A 97 -2.16 -5.26 -4.54
C HIS A 97 -3.51 -4.91 -5.15
N ILE A 98 -4.04 -3.71 -4.90
CA ILE A 98 -5.30 -3.28 -5.52
C ILE A 98 -5.16 -3.13 -7.04
N LEU A 99 -3.98 -2.68 -7.50
CA LEU A 99 -3.70 -2.36 -8.90
C LEU A 99 -3.21 -3.57 -9.70
N LEU A 100 -2.52 -4.51 -9.06
CA LEU A 100 -1.90 -5.69 -9.67
C LEU A 100 -2.67 -6.98 -9.41
N GLY A 101 -3.54 -6.99 -8.39
CA GLY A 101 -4.30 -8.14 -7.93
C GLY A 101 -3.73 -8.82 -6.68
N PRO A 102 -4.51 -9.73 -6.06
CA PRO A 102 -4.18 -10.36 -4.79
C PRO A 102 -2.94 -11.27 -4.85
N ASN A 103 -2.61 -11.82 -6.01
CA ASN A 103 -1.47 -12.73 -6.21
C ASN A 103 -0.25 -12.02 -6.85
N ALA A 104 -0.13 -10.71 -6.65
CA ALA A 104 0.90 -9.88 -7.29
C ALA A 104 2.29 -9.97 -6.65
N HIS A 105 2.47 -10.84 -5.66
CA HIS A 105 3.75 -11.05 -5.01
C HIS A 105 4.84 -11.43 -6.03
N SER A 106 6.07 -11.01 -5.74
CA SER A 106 7.24 -11.32 -6.54
C SER A 106 8.42 -11.76 -5.68
N ILE A 107 9.41 -12.40 -6.29
CA ILE A 107 10.65 -12.78 -5.58
C ILE A 107 11.61 -11.60 -5.37
N VAL A 108 11.31 -10.41 -5.90
CA VAL A 108 12.14 -9.20 -5.82
C VAL A 108 11.29 -7.95 -5.81
N GLY A 109 11.85 -6.84 -5.33
CA GLY A 109 11.18 -5.54 -5.30
C GLY A 109 10.18 -5.43 -4.15
N ILE A 110 9.46 -4.32 -4.13
CA ILE A 110 8.54 -3.99 -3.03
C ILE A 110 7.42 -5.03 -2.85
N MET A 111 7.01 -5.72 -3.91
CA MET A 111 5.97 -6.76 -3.85
C MET A 111 6.50 -8.12 -3.37
N ARG A 112 7.71 -8.20 -2.81
CA ARG A 112 8.13 -9.43 -2.12
C ARG A 112 7.27 -9.60 -0.87
N GLY A 113 6.60 -10.76 -0.76
CA GLY A 113 5.67 -11.04 0.35
C GLY A 113 6.31 -10.99 1.74
N THR A 114 7.64 -11.09 1.83
CA THR A 114 8.38 -10.80 3.07
C THR A 114 9.69 -10.11 2.72
N LEU A 115 9.79 -8.80 3.00
CA LEU A 115 11.02 -8.04 2.77
C LEU A 115 12.15 -8.54 3.66
N ILE A 116 13.28 -8.88 3.05
CA ILE A 116 14.49 -9.31 3.75
C ILE A 116 15.42 -8.12 4.03
N GLN A 117 16.49 -8.33 4.81
CA GLN A 117 17.46 -7.26 5.15
C GLN A 117 17.93 -6.48 3.92
N GLN A 118 18.31 -7.17 2.84
CA GLN A 118 18.77 -6.54 1.61
C GLN A 118 17.71 -5.63 0.96
N ASP A 119 16.42 -5.94 1.14
CA ASP A 119 15.34 -5.09 0.66
C ASP A 119 15.17 -3.87 1.58
N TRP A 120 15.31 -4.04 2.89
CA TRP A 120 15.31 -2.91 3.84
C TRP A 120 16.50 -1.98 3.68
N ASP A 121 17.67 -2.50 3.32
CA ASP A 121 18.85 -1.67 3.00
C ASP A 121 18.58 -0.81 1.75
N LYS A 122 17.98 -1.41 0.71
CA LYS A 122 17.51 -0.67 -0.47
C LYS A 122 16.40 0.31 -0.11
N ALA A 123 15.50 -0.03 0.79
CA ALA A 123 14.43 0.87 1.25
C ALA A 123 15.00 2.09 1.98
N ALA A 124 16.02 1.89 2.82
CA ALA A 124 16.72 2.96 3.53
C ALA A 124 17.47 3.90 2.56
N GLN A 125 18.03 3.35 1.49
CA GLN A 125 18.64 4.12 0.40
C GLN A 125 17.60 4.73 -0.55
N GLY A 126 16.32 4.40 -0.37
CA GLY A 126 15.27 4.79 -1.30
C GLY A 126 15.54 4.26 -2.70
N THR A 127 15.88 2.99 -2.87
CA THR A 127 16.10 2.33 -4.17
C THR A 127 15.25 1.07 -4.33
N LEU A 128 14.61 0.59 -3.27
CA LEU A 128 13.60 -0.47 -3.36
C LEU A 128 12.34 0.10 -4.04
N GLY A 129 11.82 -0.60 -5.04
CA GLY A 129 10.63 -0.20 -5.79
C GLY A 129 10.00 -1.35 -6.55
N PHE A 130 9.04 -1.03 -7.42
CA PHE A 130 8.38 -1.99 -8.29
C PHE A 130 9.31 -2.50 -9.39
N THR A 131 9.10 -3.75 -9.81
CA THR A 131 9.76 -4.25 -11.03
C THR A 131 9.25 -3.51 -12.27
N ARG A 132 10.00 -3.56 -13.37
CA ARG A 132 9.56 -2.96 -14.65
C ARG A 132 8.20 -3.50 -15.12
N SER A 133 7.96 -4.79 -14.92
CA SER A 133 6.68 -5.44 -15.27
C SER A 133 5.54 -4.90 -14.41
N GLN A 134 5.73 -4.83 -13.09
CA GLN A 134 4.73 -4.27 -12.16
C GLN A 134 4.43 -2.81 -12.47
N ALA A 135 5.45 -1.97 -12.70
CA ALA A 135 5.26 -0.58 -13.07
C ALA A 135 4.45 -0.42 -14.37
N ARG A 136 4.68 -1.28 -15.37
CA ARG A 136 3.89 -1.30 -16.61
C ARG A 136 2.43 -1.69 -16.35
N GLN A 137 2.19 -2.71 -15.53
CA GLN A 137 0.85 -3.18 -15.20
C GLN A 137 0.06 -2.13 -14.43
N ILE A 138 0.68 -1.50 -13.43
CA ILE A 138 0.08 -0.38 -12.68
C ILE A 138 -0.35 0.74 -13.64
N ARG A 139 0.55 1.20 -14.53
CA ARG A 139 0.20 2.25 -15.51
C ARG A 139 -0.94 1.83 -16.43
N THR A 140 -0.93 0.57 -16.89
CA THR A 140 -2.00 0.03 -17.74
C THR A 140 -3.35 0.02 -17.02
N TRP A 141 -3.37 -0.35 -15.75
CA TRP A 141 -4.58 -0.36 -14.92
C TRP A 141 -5.17 1.06 -14.83
N ILE A 142 -4.33 2.06 -14.55
CA ILE A 142 -4.77 3.45 -14.39
C ILE A 142 -5.33 4.00 -15.71
N VAL A 143 -4.63 3.79 -16.83
CA VAL A 143 -5.11 4.23 -18.15
C VAL A 143 -6.44 3.58 -18.48
N LYS A 144 -6.60 2.27 -18.24
CA LYS A 144 -7.88 1.59 -18.49
C LYS A 144 -9.03 2.18 -17.69
N ARG A 145 -8.80 2.51 -16.41
CA ARG A 145 -9.84 3.04 -15.51
C ARG A 145 -10.15 4.52 -15.75
N ASN A 146 -9.17 5.34 -16.14
CA ASN A 146 -9.39 6.72 -16.57
C ASN A 146 -10.20 6.83 -17.87
N SER A 147 -10.23 5.76 -18.68
CA SER A 147 -10.97 5.69 -19.94
C SER A 147 -12.37 5.06 -19.81
N LEU A 148 -12.79 4.68 -18.59
CA LEU A 148 -14.16 4.21 -18.35
C LEU A 148 -15.09 5.43 -18.27
N PRO A 149 -16.26 5.40 -18.95
CA PRO A 149 -17.23 6.49 -18.93
C PRO A 149 -17.92 6.65 -17.57
#